data_AF-A0A0K2SQE7-F1
#
_entry.id   AF-A0A0K2SQE7-F1
#
_cell.length_a   1.000
_cell.length_b   1.000
_cell.length_c   1.000
_cell.angle_alpha   90.00
_cell.angle_beta   90.00
_cell.angle_gamma   90.00
#
_symmetry.space_group_name_H-M   'P 1'
#
loop_
_entity.id
_entity.type
_entity.pdbx_description
1 polymer ?
#
loop_
_entity_poly.entity_id
_entity_poly.type
_entity_poly.pdbx_seq_one_letter_code
_entity_poly.pdbx_strand_id
1 'polypeptide(L)'
;MQAIWVARGRAVAWAFVATTTLLGVIGLVAAPPSLWHSFLSRVNRDPSQCGLPGLPDPASFSVVDPASIPWRAAPPPELVELQRRYTAGRLVGAYRIRLTEPLFQEAANVERGAELLRGTVLQPGETLSFNGRVGPYTAARGFRDGPEYRAGRVVPSAGGGICKVSSALFNAAVLAALTVLERHPHTMLVSYVPGGQDAAVAYPYKDLRLRNDQAGPVVIWADYRDAAVTVAVYGSHQPPAIEWSHQVLERTPFPQDRRPHRSLPAGEERILLRGLDGMRLRSWLTVLHPDGRREERDLGVTIYRPRPQVVEYGAAASS
;
A
#
# COMPACT_ATOMS: atom_id res chain seq x y z
N MET A 1 38.21 -1.16 48.42
CA MET A 1 39.65 -0.88 48.59
C MET A 1 40.42 -2.13 48.15
N GLN A 2 41.20 -1.99 47.07
CA GLN A 2 42.33 -2.82 46.58
C GLN A 2 42.12 -4.33 46.31
N ALA A 3 42.79 -5.01 45.38
CA ALA A 3 43.31 -4.77 44.02
C ALA A 3 43.80 -6.17 43.56
N ILE A 4 43.31 -6.71 42.42
CA ILE A 4 44.05 -7.06 41.18
C ILE A 4 45.22 -8.07 41.34
N TRP A 5 45.15 -9.23 40.63
CA TRP A 5 46.10 -9.66 39.56
C TRP A 5 45.72 -11.02 38.89
N VAL A 6 45.29 -10.92 37.62
CA VAL A 6 45.54 -11.71 36.38
C VAL A 6 46.39 -13.01 36.45
N ALA A 7 45.92 -14.12 35.82
CA ALA A 7 46.48 -14.71 34.57
C ALA A 7 46.07 -16.19 34.26
N ARG A 8 45.50 -16.39 33.07
CA ARG A 8 45.73 -17.44 32.03
C ARG A 8 45.66 -18.96 32.35
N GLY A 9 44.74 -19.62 31.63
CA GLY A 9 45.11 -20.61 30.60
C GLY A 9 44.74 -22.08 30.84
N ARG A 10 43.88 -22.64 29.98
CA ARG A 10 44.15 -23.77 29.05
C ARG A 10 42.87 -24.49 28.61
N ALA A 11 42.80 -24.75 27.31
CA ALA A 11 41.81 -25.58 26.65
C ALA A 11 41.96 -27.06 27.01
N VAL A 12 40.84 -27.78 27.12
CA VAL A 12 40.81 -29.24 27.15
C VAL A 12 39.74 -29.72 26.17
N ALA A 13 40.18 -30.48 25.18
CA ALA A 13 39.36 -31.24 24.26
C ALA A 13 38.78 -32.48 24.97
N TRP A 14 37.56 -32.87 24.62
CA TRP A 14 37.05 -34.21 24.89
C TRP A 14 36.43 -34.79 23.61
N ALA A 15 36.85 -36.01 23.33
CA ALA A 15 36.50 -36.81 22.17
C ALA A 15 35.22 -37.63 22.40
N PHE A 16 34.52 -37.87 21.29
CA PHE A 16 33.74 -39.06 20.90
C PHE A 16 33.08 -39.94 21.97
N VAL A 17 31.75 -40.07 21.86
CA VAL A 17 31.10 -41.40 21.79
C VAL A 17 30.04 -41.35 20.68
N ALA A 18 30.17 -42.28 19.73
CA ALA A 18 29.24 -42.54 18.66
C ALA A 18 28.25 -43.64 19.06
N THR A 19 26.99 -43.49 18.68
CA THR A 19 26.05 -44.62 18.55
C THR A 19 25.24 -44.42 17.27
N THR A 20 25.61 -45.22 16.26
CA THR A 20 24.83 -45.69 15.10
C THR A 20 23.53 -46.36 15.64
N THR A 21 22.33 -46.33 15.05
CA THR A 21 21.86 -46.65 13.68
C THR A 21 20.34 -46.38 13.73
N LEU A 22 19.69 -45.76 12.73
CA LEU A 22 18.90 -46.49 11.72
C LEU A 22 18.55 -45.56 10.55
N LEU A 23 18.82 -46.04 9.34
CA LEU A 23 18.57 -45.40 8.06
C LEU A 23 17.07 -45.42 7.69
N GLY A 24 16.52 -44.24 7.39
CA GLY A 24 15.33 -44.04 6.57
C GLY A 24 15.72 -43.24 5.33
N VAL A 25 15.77 -43.90 4.19
CA VAL A 25 16.20 -43.35 2.90
C VAL A 25 15.09 -42.46 2.32
N ILE A 26 15.31 -41.15 2.29
CA ILE A 26 14.66 -40.25 1.31
C ILE A 26 15.79 -39.65 0.49
N GLY A 27 15.88 -40.06 -0.78
CA GLY A 27 16.82 -39.52 -1.74
C GLY A 27 16.49 -38.07 -2.05
N LEU A 28 17.14 -37.14 -1.35
CA LEU A 28 17.23 -35.74 -1.76
C LEU A 28 18.37 -35.65 -2.79
N VAL A 29 18.03 -35.61 -4.07
CA VAL A 29 18.99 -35.20 -5.11
C VAL A 29 19.32 -33.74 -4.83
N ALA A 30 20.49 -33.50 -4.22
CA ALA A 30 21.02 -32.17 -4.03
C ALA A 30 21.31 -31.56 -5.41
N ALA A 31 20.44 -30.63 -5.84
CA ALA A 31 20.70 -29.83 -7.02
C ALA A 31 22.02 -29.04 -6.85
N PRO A 32 22.86 -28.92 -7.89
CA PRO A 32 24.16 -28.24 -7.80
C PRO A 32 24.04 -26.81 -7.25
N PRO A 33 25.06 -26.29 -6.53
CA PRO A 33 25.04 -24.97 -5.88
C PRO A 33 24.70 -23.79 -6.81
N SER A 34 24.93 -23.95 -8.12
CA SER A 34 24.58 -22.98 -9.16
C SER A 34 23.07 -22.82 -9.38
N LEU A 35 22.27 -23.88 -9.16
CA LEU A 35 20.82 -23.81 -9.27
C LEU A 35 20.19 -23.10 -8.07
N TRP A 36 20.77 -23.26 -6.87
CA TRP A 36 20.37 -22.50 -5.68
C TRP A 36 20.69 -21.01 -5.81
N HIS A 37 21.84 -20.64 -6.36
CA HIS A 37 22.15 -19.24 -6.68
C HIS A 37 21.23 -18.68 -7.78
N SER A 38 20.83 -19.47 -8.78
CA SER A 38 19.87 -19.00 -9.82
C SER A 38 18.43 -18.90 -9.30
N PHE A 39 18.05 -19.72 -8.31
CA PHE A 39 16.73 -19.70 -7.68
C PHE A 39 16.65 -18.54 -6.68
N LEU A 40 17.63 -18.38 -5.79
CA LEU A 40 17.70 -17.24 -4.87
C LEU A 40 17.89 -15.90 -5.60
N SER A 41 18.67 -15.86 -6.69
CA SER A 41 18.80 -14.64 -7.51
C SER A 41 17.60 -14.35 -8.42
N ARG A 42 16.66 -15.30 -8.59
CA ARG A 42 15.35 -15.06 -9.24
C ARG A 42 14.28 -14.66 -8.22
N VAL A 43 14.26 -15.27 -7.04
CA VAL A 43 13.37 -14.89 -5.93
C VAL A 43 13.66 -13.47 -5.43
N ASN A 44 14.91 -13.00 -5.53
CA ASN A 44 15.32 -11.66 -5.12
C ASN A 44 15.15 -10.56 -6.21
N ARG A 45 14.59 -10.89 -7.39
CA ARG A 45 14.38 -9.93 -8.49
C ARG A 45 12.96 -9.41 -8.65
N ASP A 46 11.98 -10.04 -8.01
CA ASP A 46 10.58 -9.73 -8.23
C ASP A 46 10.01 -9.00 -7.00
N PRO A 47 9.76 -7.67 -7.12
CA PRO A 47 9.54 -6.81 -5.96
C PRO A 47 8.22 -7.14 -5.25
N SER A 48 8.28 -7.20 -3.91
CA SER A 48 7.08 -7.22 -3.07
C SER A 48 6.39 -5.85 -3.07
N GLN A 49 5.07 -5.84 -3.03
CA GLN A 49 4.24 -4.63 -2.98
C GLN A 49 3.02 -4.83 -2.09
N CYS A 50 2.70 -3.82 -1.25
CA CYS A 50 1.41 -3.78 -0.57
C CYS A 50 0.30 -3.59 -1.61
N GLY A 51 -0.68 -4.50 -1.65
CA GLY A 51 -1.75 -4.47 -2.64
C GLY A 51 -1.36 -5.02 -4.02
N LEU A 52 -2.38 -5.15 -4.87
CA LEU A 52 -2.29 -5.82 -6.15
C LEU A 52 -1.92 -4.85 -7.27
N PRO A 53 -0.93 -5.19 -8.13
CA PRO A 53 -0.67 -4.44 -9.32
C PRO A 53 -1.87 -4.46 -10.28
N GLY A 54 -2.23 -3.31 -10.82
CA GLY A 54 -3.34 -3.16 -11.76
C GLY A 54 -3.32 -1.81 -12.44
N LEU A 55 -3.96 -1.71 -13.61
CA LEU A 55 -4.24 -0.41 -14.22
C LEU A 55 -5.33 0.29 -13.40
N PRO A 56 -5.24 1.62 -13.18
CA PRO A 56 -6.30 2.39 -12.55
C PRO A 56 -7.65 2.14 -13.22
N ASP A 57 -8.65 1.76 -12.42
CA ASP A 57 -10.03 1.58 -12.83
C ASP A 57 -10.85 2.79 -12.33
N PRO A 58 -11.35 3.66 -13.23
CA PRO A 58 -12.13 4.84 -12.85
C PRO A 58 -13.41 4.53 -12.06
N ALA A 59 -13.93 3.31 -12.11
CA ALA A 59 -15.09 2.91 -11.28
C ALA A 59 -14.71 2.68 -9.80
N SER A 60 -13.42 2.43 -9.53
CA SER A 60 -12.90 2.04 -8.23
C SER A 60 -12.54 3.23 -7.32
N PHE A 61 -12.57 4.48 -7.79
CA PHE A 61 -12.26 5.65 -6.97
C PHE A 61 -12.96 6.92 -7.45
N SER A 62 -13.18 7.86 -6.53
CA SER A 62 -13.71 9.16 -6.89
C SER A 62 -13.44 10.22 -5.82
N VAL A 63 -13.32 11.48 -6.25
CA VAL A 63 -13.65 12.60 -5.37
C VAL A 63 -15.14 12.48 -5.00
N VAL A 64 -15.47 12.69 -3.73
CA VAL A 64 -16.83 12.46 -3.25
C VAL A 64 -17.64 13.73 -3.36
N ASP A 65 -18.75 13.69 -4.10
CA ASP A 65 -19.76 14.74 -4.03
C ASP A 65 -20.24 14.85 -2.57
N PRO A 66 -20.21 16.04 -1.94
CA PRO A 66 -20.69 16.24 -0.58
C PRO A 66 -22.06 15.61 -0.31
N ALA A 67 -22.98 15.64 -1.28
CA ALA A 67 -24.32 15.06 -1.16
C ALA A 67 -24.29 13.52 -1.03
N SER A 68 -23.24 12.87 -1.54
CA SER A 68 -23.05 11.42 -1.55
C SER A 68 -22.22 10.89 -0.36
N ILE A 69 -21.87 11.75 0.61
CA ILE A 69 -21.20 11.31 1.84
C ILE A 69 -22.12 10.34 2.59
N PRO A 70 -21.67 9.12 2.93
CA PRO A 70 -22.59 8.07 3.36
C PRO A 70 -23.34 8.38 4.66
N TRP A 71 -22.72 9.14 5.56
CA TRP A 71 -23.31 9.57 6.83
C TRP A 71 -23.91 10.98 6.78
N ARG A 72 -24.12 11.57 5.60
CA ARG A 72 -24.66 12.94 5.51
C ARG A 72 -26.10 13.04 6.03
N ALA A 73 -26.96 12.09 5.68
CA ALA A 73 -28.37 12.11 6.08
C ALA A 73 -28.56 11.79 7.57
N ALA A 74 -27.67 10.96 8.14
CA ALA A 74 -27.69 10.55 9.54
C ALA A 74 -26.25 10.52 10.07
N PRO A 75 -25.69 11.68 10.46
CA PRO A 75 -24.31 11.75 10.95
C PRO A 75 -24.20 11.06 12.32
N PRO A 76 -23.15 10.23 12.54
CA PRO A 76 -22.87 9.64 13.84
C PRO A 76 -22.81 10.69 14.94
N PRO A 77 -23.40 10.46 16.13
CA PRO A 77 -23.39 11.44 17.22
C PRO A 77 -21.98 11.91 17.61
N GLU A 78 -21.00 10.99 17.57
CA GLU A 78 -19.59 11.30 17.83
C GLU A 78 -19.03 12.29 16.80
N LEU A 79 -19.32 12.11 15.51
CA LEU A 79 -18.90 13.07 14.48
C LEU A 79 -19.50 14.45 14.75
N VAL A 80 -20.81 14.52 15.04
CA VAL A 80 -21.47 15.80 15.32
C VAL A 80 -20.86 16.47 16.55
N GLU A 81 -20.51 15.69 17.58
CA GLU A 81 -19.85 16.21 18.77
C GLU A 81 -18.46 16.78 18.48
N LEU A 82 -17.64 16.06 17.71
CA LEU A 82 -16.32 16.55 17.30
C LEU A 82 -16.44 17.81 16.43
N GLN A 83 -17.38 17.84 15.48
CA GLN A 83 -17.61 19.00 14.63
C GLN A 83 -18.00 20.24 15.44
N ARG A 84 -18.86 20.09 16.46
CA ARG A 84 -19.22 21.19 17.37
C ARG A 84 -18.05 21.62 18.25
N ARG A 85 -17.39 20.66 18.91
CA ARG A 85 -16.31 20.91 19.88
C ARG A 85 -15.13 21.65 19.26
N TYR A 86 -14.80 21.33 18.00
CA TYR A 86 -13.65 21.91 17.30
C TYR A 86 -14.04 22.95 16.25
N THR A 87 -15.32 23.35 16.19
CA THR A 87 -15.85 24.27 15.17
C THR A 87 -15.50 23.81 13.75
N ALA A 88 -15.46 22.50 13.53
CA ALA A 88 -15.00 21.85 12.31
C ALA A 88 -16.18 21.24 11.54
N GLY A 89 -17.19 22.05 11.21
CA GLY A 89 -18.43 21.58 10.59
C GLY A 89 -18.44 21.56 9.06
N ARG A 90 -17.51 22.25 8.39
CA ARG A 90 -17.47 22.34 6.93
C ARG A 90 -16.72 21.15 6.36
N LEU A 91 -17.29 20.48 5.36
CA LEU A 91 -16.56 19.47 4.58
C LEU A 91 -15.50 20.18 3.73
N VAL A 92 -14.23 19.86 3.95
CA VAL A 92 -13.09 20.51 3.28
C VAL A 92 -12.36 19.56 2.32
N GLY A 93 -12.57 18.25 2.42
CA GLY A 93 -12.07 17.28 1.46
C GLY A 93 -12.69 15.92 1.68
N ALA A 94 -12.93 15.17 0.60
CA ALA A 94 -13.41 13.80 0.72
C ALA A 94 -13.02 12.96 -0.50
N TYR A 95 -12.66 11.71 -0.24
CA TYR A 95 -12.28 10.76 -1.27
C TYR A 95 -12.81 9.37 -0.95
N ARG A 96 -13.14 8.62 -2.00
CA ARG A 96 -13.70 7.27 -1.89
C ARG A 96 -12.92 6.30 -2.76
N ILE A 97 -12.71 5.10 -2.23
CA ILE A 97 -12.16 3.96 -2.94
C ILE A 97 -13.10 2.77 -2.74
N ARG A 98 -13.53 2.14 -3.83
CA ARG A 98 -14.34 0.92 -3.84
C ARG A 98 -13.46 -0.32 -3.90
N LEU A 99 -13.92 -1.37 -3.25
CA LEU A 99 -13.36 -2.71 -3.28
C LEU A 99 -14.29 -3.53 -4.17
N THR A 100 -13.91 -3.71 -5.43
CA THR A 100 -14.72 -4.44 -6.42
C THR A 100 -14.64 -5.95 -6.20
N GLU A 101 -13.43 -6.48 -5.98
CA GLU A 101 -13.19 -7.91 -5.78
C GLU A 101 -12.18 -8.12 -4.63
N PRO A 102 -12.59 -7.95 -3.36
CA PRO A 102 -11.67 -8.11 -2.25
C PRO A 102 -11.17 -9.54 -2.14
N LEU A 103 -9.86 -9.71 -1.97
CA LEU A 103 -9.23 -11.02 -1.75
C LEU A 103 -8.96 -11.26 -0.27
N PHE A 104 -9.03 -12.53 0.16
CA PHE A 104 -8.78 -12.93 1.54
C PHE A 104 -9.61 -12.10 2.54
N GLN A 105 -8.98 -11.48 3.54
CA GLN A 105 -9.62 -10.62 4.56
C GLN A 105 -9.41 -9.13 4.28
N GLU A 106 -9.22 -8.73 3.02
CA GLU A 106 -9.00 -7.33 2.63
C GLU A 106 -10.09 -6.39 3.13
N ALA A 107 -11.37 -6.73 2.95
CA ALA A 107 -12.49 -5.90 3.38
C ALA A 107 -12.46 -5.65 4.89
N ALA A 108 -12.21 -6.69 5.69
CA ALA A 108 -12.09 -6.58 7.15
C ALA A 108 -10.90 -5.70 7.57
N ASN A 109 -9.77 -5.78 6.85
CA ASN A 109 -8.61 -4.93 7.11
C ASN A 109 -8.87 -3.46 6.77
N VAL A 110 -9.57 -3.20 5.67
CA VAL A 110 -9.94 -1.85 5.24
C VAL A 110 -10.95 -1.24 6.21
N GLU A 111 -11.97 -2.00 6.62
CA GLU A 111 -12.92 -1.62 7.66
C GLU A 111 -12.20 -1.29 8.97
N ARG A 112 -11.34 -2.21 9.45
CA ARG A 112 -10.56 -1.98 10.66
C ARG A 112 -9.65 -0.76 10.57
N GLY A 113 -9.03 -0.54 9.42
CA GLY A 113 -8.23 0.66 9.15
C GLY A 113 -9.06 1.94 9.20
N ALA A 114 -10.27 1.93 8.64
CA ALA A 114 -11.19 3.05 8.68
C ALA A 114 -11.66 3.34 10.12
N GLU A 115 -12.02 2.32 10.90
CA GLU A 115 -12.36 2.46 12.33
C GLU A 115 -11.23 3.10 13.13
N LEU A 116 -9.99 2.64 12.92
CA LEU A 116 -8.82 3.18 13.60
C LEU A 116 -8.47 4.59 13.12
N LEU A 117 -8.87 5.01 11.93
CA LEU A 117 -8.64 6.38 11.45
C LEU A 117 -9.76 7.34 11.88
N ARG A 118 -10.98 6.83 12.06
CA ARG A 118 -12.19 7.59 12.39
C ARG A 118 -12.00 8.46 13.64
N GLY A 119 -12.58 9.66 13.60
CA GLY A 119 -12.60 10.60 14.72
C GLY A 119 -11.24 11.24 15.02
N THR A 120 -10.24 11.08 14.16
CA THR A 120 -8.92 11.69 14.37
C THR A 120 -9.04 13.21 14.25
N VAL A 121 -8.64 13.95 15.28
CA VAL A 121 -8.59 15.41 15.28
C VAL A 121 -7.15 15.84 15.13
N LEU A 122 -6.88 16.79 14.24
CA LEU A 122 -5.55 17.32 14.00
C LEU A 122 -5.54 18.82 14.27
N GLN A 123 -4.85 19.23 15.33
CA GLN A 123 -4.70 20.64 15.72
C GLN A 123 -3.83 21.42 14.72
N PRO A 124 -3.94 22.76 14.66
CA PRO A 124 -2.99 23.58 13.90
C PRO A 124 -1.53 23.25 14.25
N GLY A 125 -0.70 23.04 13.22
CA GLY A 125 0.70 22.63 13.32
C GLY A 125 0.94 21.15 13.65
N GLU A 126 -0.09 20.39 14.03
CA GLU A 126 0.03 18.99 14.41
C GLU A 126 0.24 18.09 13.18
N THR A 127 1.04 17.04 13.36
CA THR A 127 1.31 16.03 12.33
C THR A 127 0.64 14.71 12.67
N LEU A 128 -0.22 14.23 11.78
CA LEU A 128 -0.73 12.87 11.78
C LEU A 128 0.29 11.94 11.11
N SER A 129 0.64 10.85 11.80
CA SER A 129 1.27 9.67 11.21
C SER A 129 0.21 8.60 11.00
N PHE A 130 0.03 8.13 9.77
CA PHE A 130 -0.93 7.06 9.48
C PHE A 130 -0.56 5.77 10.23
N ASN A 131 0.73 5.39 10.20
CA ASN A 131 1.23 4.24 10.94
C ASN A 131 1.13 4.40 12.45
N GLY A 132 1.31 5.61 12.99
CA GLY A 132 1.11 5.89 14.41
C GLY A 132 -0.36 5.72 14.84
N ARG A 133 -1.31 6.07 13.96
CA ARG A 133 -2.75 5.95 14.25
C ARG A 133 -3.28 4.53 14.02
N VAL A 134 -2.94 3.94 12.88
CA VAL A 134 -3.55 2.70 12.36
C VAL A 134 -2.67 1.48 12.62
N GLY A 135 -1.34 1.63 12.48
CA GLY A 135 -0.38 0.56 12.73
C GLY A 135 -0.15 0.28 14.23
N PRO A 136 0.61 -0.77 14.57
CA PRO A 136 1.10 -1.83 13.68
C PRO A 136 -0.03 -2.74 13.16
N TYR A 137 0.19 -3.39 12.01
CA TYR A 137 -0.83 -4.24 11.37
C TYR A 137 -0.78 -5.68 11.88
N THR A 138 -1.17 -5.90 13.14
CA THR A 138 -1.10 -7.20 13.80
C THR A 138 -2.48 -7.79 14.10
N ALA A 139 -2.54 -9.12 14.26
CA ALA A 139 -3.75 -9.83 14.71
C ALA A 139 -4.29 -9.29 16.03
N ALA A 140 -3.41 -8.95 16.97
CA ALA A 140 -3.80 -8.34 18.26
C ALA A 140 -4.50 -6.98 18.11
N ARG A 141 -4.28 -6.26 17.01
CA ARG A 141 -4.97 -5.00 16.69
C ARG A 141 -6.18 -5.18 15.77
N GLY A 142 -6.54 -6.43 15.47
CA GLY A 142 -7.70 -6.80 14.65
C GLY A 142 -7.40 -6.94 13.16
N PHE A 143 -6.14 -6.87 12.73
CA PHE A 143 -5.77 -7.10 11.34
C PHE A 143 -5.67 -8.59 11.03
N ARG A 144 -6.01 -8.96 9.80
CA ARG A 144 -6.04 -10.32 9.29
C ARG A 144 -5.18 -10.43 8.04
N ASP A 145 -5.01 -11.64 7.54
CA ASP A 145 -4.28 -11.89 6.31
C ASP A 145 -5.08 -11.42 5.09
N GLY A 146 -4.60 -10.32 4.49
CA GLY A 146 -5.10 -9.75 3.25
C GLY A 146 -4.12 -9.97 2.09
N PRO A 147 -4.39 -9.43 0.90
CA PRO A 147 -3.56 -9.64 -0.27
C PRO A 147 -2.28 -8.80 -0.24
N GLU A 148 -1.17 -9.43 -0.61
CA GLU A 148 0.10 -8.82 -0.96
C GLU A 148 0.58 -9.39 -2.30
N TYR A 149 1.15 -8.56 -3.17
CA TYR A 149 1.85 -9.06 -4.34
C TYR A 149 3.32 -9.31 -4.01
N ARG A 150 3.79 -10.55 -4.20
CA ARG A 150 5.17 -10.94 -3.91
C ARG A 150 5.63 -11.99 -4.88
N ALA A 151 6.71 -11.70 -5.61
CA ALA A 151 7.34 -12.63 -6.53
C ALA A 151 6.37 -13.28 -7.55
N GLY A 152 5.62 -12.44 -8.29
CA GLY A 152 4.78 -12.91 -9.39
C GLY A 152 3.41 -13.42 -8.99
N ARG A 153 3.11 -13.45 -7.69
CA ARG A 153 1.90 -14.06 -7.14
C ARG A 153 1.28 -13.21 -6.04
N VAL A 154 -0.01 -13.44 -5.81
CA VAL A 154 -0.72 -12.90 -4.66
C VAL A 154 -0.55 -13.86 -3.49
N VAL A 155 -0.07 -13.36 -2.35
CA VAL A 155 0.12 -14.10 -1.11
C VAL A 155 -0.62 -13.44 0.05
N PRO A 156 -1.06 -14.20 1.06
CA PRO A 156 -1.61 -13.62 2.29
C PRO A 156 -0.54 -12.85 3.09
N SER A 157 -0.92 -11.71 3.66
CA SER A 157 -0.05 -10.84 4.47
C SER A 157 -0.88 -10.03 5.46
N ALA A 158 -0.37 -9.88 6.68
CA ALA A 158 -1.08 -9.18 7.76
C ALA A 158 -1.36 -7.72 7.39
N GLY A 159 -2.63 -7.31 7.45
CA GLY A 159 -3.05 -5.96 7.07
C GLY A 159 -3.07 -5.69 5.57
N GLY A 160 -2.97 -6.73 4.72
CA GLY A 160 -3.11 -6.59 3.27
C GLY A 160 -4.42 -5.86 2.93
N GLY A 161 -4.32 -4.84 2.06
CA GLY A 161 -5.42 -3.93 1.72
C GLY A 161 -5.34 -2.54 2.38
N ILE A 162 -4.58 -2.37 3.46
CA ILE A 162 -4.55 -1.11 4.23
C ILE A 162 -4.09 0.11 3.41
N CYS A 163 -3.31 -0.11 2.35
CA CYS A 163 -2.86 0.92 1.41
C CYS A 163 -4.02 1.64 0.70
N LYS A 164 -5.24 1.06 0.66
CA LYS A 164 -6.47 1.74 0.21
C LYS A 164 -6.93 2.84 1.18
N VAL A 165 -6.86 2.59 2.49
CA VAL A 165 -7.25 3.59 3.50
C VAL A 165 -6.27 4.75 3.51
N SER A 166 -4.96 4.49 3.45
CA SER A 166 -3.95 5.55 3.36
C SER A 166 -4.05 6.34 2.05
N SER A 167 -4.32 5.69 0.92
CA SER A 167 -4.53 6.39 -0.36
C SER A 167 -5.80 7.24 -0.36
N ALA A 168 -6.90 6.76 0.24
CA ALA A 168 -8.12 7.56 0.42
C ALA A 168 -7.84 8.78 1.32
N LEU A 169 -7.14 8.59 2.43
CA LEU A 169 -6.75 9.69 3.32
C LEU A 169 -5.84 10.70 2.62
N PHE A 170 -4.84 10.24 1.88
CA PHE A 170 -3.92 11.11 1.13
C PHE A 170 -4.69 12.03 0.17
N ASN A 171 -5.59 11.48 -0.64
CA ASN A 171 -6.38 12.28 -1.58
C ASN A 171 -7.37 13.22 -0.88
N ALA A 172 -8.04 12.76 0.18
CA ALA A 172 -8.91 13.62 0.98
C ALA A 172 -8.13 14.77 1.64
N ALA A 173 -6.91 14.52 2.10
CA ALA A 173 -6.02 15.50 2.71
C ALA A 173 -5.50 16.55 1.71
N VAL A 174 -5.18 16.13 0.48
CA VAL A 174 -4.81 17.05 -0.61
C VAL A 174 -5.97 18.00 -0.92
N LEU A 175 -7.20 17.48 -1.04
CA LEU A 175 -8.41 18.29 -1.24
C LEU A 175 -8.65 19.26 -0.08
N ALA A 176 -8.37 18.82 1.15
CA ALA A 176 -8.48 19.63 2.36
C ALA A 176 -7.35 20.64 2.56
N ALA A 177 -6.39 20.73 1.63
CA ALA A 177 -5.19 21.55 1.71
C ALA A 177 -4.33 21.28 2.97
N LEU A 178 -4.25 20.02 3.40
CA LEU A 178 -3.27 19.61 4.40
C LEU A 178 -1.89 19.42 3.75
N THR A 179 -0.84 19.66 4.53
CA THR A 179 0.54 19.54 4.03
C THR A 179 0.99 18.09 4.10
N VAL A 180 1.46 17.55 2.98
CA VAL A 180 2.01 16.19 2.89
C VAL A 180 3.49 16.25 3.23
N LEU A 181 3.87 15.71 4.39
CA LEU A 181 5.26 15.66 4.86
C LEU A 181 5.99 14.38 4.42
N GLU A 182 5.25 13.29 4.29
CA GLU A 182 5.78 12.01 3.83
C GLU A 182 4.71 11.28 3.02
N ARG A 183 5.10 10.76 1.86
CA ARG A 183 4.28 9.90 1.02
C ARG A 183 5.20 9.01 0.21
N HIS A 184 4.86 7.72 0.14
CA HIS A 184 5.53 6.77 -0.75
C HIS A 184 4.56 6.25 -1.80
N PRO A 185 4.91 6.25 -3.10
CA PRO A 185 4.14 5.52 -4.10
C PRO A 185 4.37 4.01 -3.96
N HIS A 186 3.46 3.23 -4.54
CA HIS A 186 3.66 1.82 -4.80
C HIS A 186 4.76 1.62 -5.85
N THR A 187 5.35 0.43 -5.85
CA THR A 187 6.42 0.07 -6.79
C THR A 187 5.89 -0.17 -8.20
N MET A 188 4.65 -0.62 -8.34
CA MET A 188 3.89 -0.85 -9.56
C MET A 188 2.52 -0.17 -9.42
N LEU A 189 1.88 0.16 -10.54
CA LEU A 189 0.54 0.76 -10.53
C LEU A 189 -0.45 -0.11 -9.77
N VAL A 190 -1.40 0.54 -9.12
CA VAL A 190 -2.53 -0.09 -8.45
C VAL A 190 -3.82 0.33 -9.13
N SER A 191 -4.85 -0.52 -9.08
CA SER A 191 -6.11 -0.26 -9.78
C SER A 191 -7.03 0.74 -9.10
N TYR A 192 -6.82 1.00 -7.81
CA TYR A 192 -7.81 1.66 -6.96
C TYR A 192 -7.59 3.17 -6.75
N VAL A 193 -6.63 3.76 -7.47
CA VAL A 193 -6.39 5.22 -7.55
C VAL A 193 -5.65 5.54 -8.85
N PRO A 194 -5.70 6.79 -9.37
CA PRO A 194 -4.85 7.20 -10.48
C PRO A 194 -3.37 7.06 -10.15
N GLY A 195 -2.54 6.88 -11.18
CA GLY A 195 -1.10 7.00 -11.03
C GLY A 195 -0.74 8.38 -10.45
N GLY A 196 0.22 8.41 -9.52
CA GLY A 196 0.62 9.60 -8.79
C GLY A 196 -0.28 9.96 -7.61
N GLN A 197 -1.40 9.26 -7.39
CA GLN A 197 -2.36 9.55 -6.32
C GLN A 197 -2.41 8.47 -5.21
N ASP A 198 -1.49 7.52 -5.23
CA ASP A 198 -1.38 6.41 -4.28
C ASP A 198 -0.43 6.67 -3.10
N ALA A 199 -0.81 6.25 -1.89
CA ALA A 199 0.05 6.37 -0.72
C ALA A 199 0.27 4.98 -0.09
N ALA A 200 1.37 4.32 -0.48
CA ALA A 200 1.80 3.05 0.06
C ALA A 200 2.32 3.20 1.51
N VAL A 201 1.90 2.31 2.38
CA VAL A 201 2.32 2.24 3.78
C VAL A 201 2.80 0.83 4.13
N ALA A 202 3.80 0.75 4.98
CA ALA A 202 4.38 -0.50 5.47
C ALA A 202 4.99 -0.23 6.84
N TYR A 203 4.37 -0.72 7.91
CA TYR A 203 4.84 -0.45 9.26
C TYR A 203 6.19 -1.16 9.54
N PRO A 204 7.19 -0.50 10.16
CA PRO A 204 7.29 0.94 10.46
C PRO A 204 8.04 1.75 9.37
N TYR A 205 8.34 1.17 8.20
CA TYR A 205 9.29 1.68 7.21
C TYR A 205 8.76 2.70 6.20
N LYS A 206 7.46 2.65 5.85
CA LYS A 206 6.81 3.59 4.93
C LYS A 206 5.56 4.14 5.59
N ASP A 207 5.48 5.46 5.72
CA ASP A 207 4.35 6.14 6.34
C ASP A 207 3.70 7.16 5.41
N LEU A 208 2.47 7.56 5.76
CA LEU A 208 1.83 8.76 5.25
C LEU A 208 1.78 9.75 6.40
N ARG A 209 2.48 10.88 6.26
CA ARG A 209 2.52 11.94 7.28
C ARG A 209 1.91 13.21 6.75
N LEU A 210 0.93 13.72 7.48
CA LEU A 210 0.13 14.88 7.10
C LEU A 210 0.17 15.92 8.22
N ARG A 211 0.36 17.19 7.89
CA ARG A 211 0.33 18.28 8.85
C ARG A 211 -0.85 19.21 8.58
N ASN A 212 -1.53 19.63 9.65
CA ASN A 212 -2.56 20.65 9.54
C ASN A 212 -1.92 22.04 9.61
N ASP A 213 -1.73 22.69 8.46
CA ASP A 213 -1.25 24.08 8.40
C ASP A 213 -2.38 25.11 8.37
N GLN A 214 -3.62 24.68 8.62
CA GLN A 214 -4.78 25.57 8.72
C GLN A 214 -4.85 26.21 10.10
N ALA A 215 -5.51 27.37 10.19
CA ALA A 215 -5.65 28.11 11.44
C ALA A 215 -6.55 27.39 12.48
N GLY A 216 -7.46 26.52 12.03
CA GLY A 216 -8.37 25.76 12.88
C GLY A 216 -8.06 24.26 12.89
N PRO A 217 -8.56 23.52 13.89
CA PRO A 217 -8.47 22.07 13.91
C PRO A 217 -9.24 21.44 12.75
N VAL A 218 -8.82 20.26 12.31
CA VAL A 218 -9.58 19.44 11.36
C VAL A 218 -9.97 18.11 11.98
N VAL A 219 -11.14 17.60 11.62
CA VAL A 219 -11.67 16.29 12.01
C VAL A 219 -11.64 15.36 10.80
N ILE A 220 -10.92 14.25 10.92
CA ILE A 220 -10.85 13.21 9.91
C ILE A 220 -11.83 12.11 10.28
N TRP A 221 -12.79 11.85 9.40
CA TRP A 221 -13.78 10.81 9.55
C TRP A 221 -13.64 9.79 8.43
N ALA A 222 -13.54 8.52 8.81
CA ALA A 222 -13.43 7.42 7.87
C ALA A 222 -14.51 6.38 8.16
N ASP A 223 -15.02 5.78 7.10
CA ASP A 223 -15.96 4.68 7.21
C ASP A 223 -15.82 3.71 6.04
N TYR A 224 -16.15 2.45 6.29
CA TYR A 224 -16.26 1.43 5.28
C TYR A 224 -17.70 0.94 5.22
N ARG A 225 -18.36 1.13 4.08
CA ARG A 225 -19.72 0.61 3.82
C ARG A 225 -19.95 0.47 2.33
N ASP A 226 -20.88 -0.40 1.95
CA ASP A 226 -21.25 -0.64 0.55
C ASP A 226 -20.02 -0.96 -0.33
N ALA A 227 -19.13 -1.80 0.21
CA ALA A 227 -17.86 -2.18 -0.39
C ALA A 227 -16.92 -1.00 -0.70
N ALA A 228 -17.06 0.14 -0.02
CA ALA A 228 -16.21 1.31 -0.25
C ALA A 228 -15.72 1.94 1.05
N VAL A 229 -14.44 2.30 1.07
CA VAL A 229 -13.90 3.19 2.11
C VAL A 229 -14.09 4.64 1.66
N THR A 230 -14.70 5.45 2.51
CA THR A 230 -14.82 6.90 2.32
C THR A 230 -14.09 7.60 3.45
N VAL A 231 -13.17 8.50 3.11
CA VAL A 231 -12.49 9.37 4.08
C VAL A 231 -12.91 10.81 3.79
N ALA A 232 -13.36 11.51 4.82
CA ALA A 232 -13.72 12.91 4.78
C ALA A 232 -12.93 13.70 5.82
N VAL A 233 -12.58 14.93 5.49
CA VAL A 233 -11.95 15.89 6.37
C VAL A 233 -12.91 17.05 6.55
N TYR A 234 -13.16 17.41 7.80
CA TYR A 234 -13.97 18.55 8.18
C TYR A 234 -13.12 19.60 8.87
N GLY A 235 -13.39 20.87 8.62
CA GLY A 235 -12.68 22.01 9.19
C GLY A 235 -13.56 23.24 9.28
N SER A 236 -12.97 24.39 9.58
CA SER A 236 -13.63 25.69 9.55
C SER A 236 -13.24 26.52 8.32
N HIS A 237 -12.13 26.18 7.67
CA HIS A 237 -11.61 26.92 6.52
C HIS A 237 -12.38 26.62 5.24
N GLN A 238 -12.37 27.59 4.31
CA GLN A 238 -12.82 27.32 2.96
C GLN A 238 -11.70 26.57 2.20
N PRO A 239 -11.98 25.37 1.66
CA PRO A 239 -10.96 24.64 0.92
C PRO A 239 -10.69 25.33 -0.42
N PRO A 240 -9.46 25.27 -0.94
CA PRO A 240 -9.19 25.67 -2.31
C PRO A 240 -9.83 24.68 -3.30
N ALA A 241 -10.04 25.11 -4.54
CA ALA A 241 -10.31 24.17 -5.63
C ALA A 241 -8.99 23.54 -6.08
N ILE A 242 -8.96 22.21 -6.15
CA ILE A 242 -7.80 21.42 -6.54
C ILE A 242 -8.08 20.70 -7.85
N GLU A 243 -7.20 20.88 -8.82
CA GLU A 243 -7.18 20.13 -10.06
C GLU A 243 -5.88 19.33 -10.15
N TRP A 244 -6.02 18.01 -10.32
CA TRP A 244 -4.90 17.10 -10.51
C TRP A 244 -4.48 17.06 -11.97
N SER A 245 -3.18 17.16 -12.21
CA SER A 245 -2.59 17.01 -13.53
C SER A 245 -1.47 15.98 -13.51
N HIS A 246 -1.38 15.20 -14.59
CA HIS A 246 -0.42 14.13 -14.74
C HIS A 246 0.16 14.11 -16.15
N GLN A 247 1.48 13.88 -16.26
CA GLN A 247 2.17 13.71 -17.53
C GLN A 247 3.02 12.44 -17.49
N VAL A 248 2.71 11.51 -18.40
CA VAL A 248 3.57 10.33 -18.63
C VAL A 248 4.82 10.81 -19.37
N LEU A 249 5.96 10.74 -18.69
CA LEU A 249 7.26 11.11 -19.26
C LEU A 249 7.85 9.95 -20.07
N GLU A 250 7.64 8.72 -19.60
CA GLU A 250 8.22 7.51 -20.19
C GLU A 250 7.34 6.30 -19.87
N ARG A 251 7.26 5.35 -20.81
CA ARG A 251 6.68 4.02 -20.58
C ARG A 251 7.76 2.96 -20.71
N THR A 252 7.76 2.00 -19.80
CA THR A 252 8.66 0.86 -19.84
C THR A 252 7.83 -0.39 -20.14
N PRO A 253 7.95 -1.00 -21.33
CA PRO A 253 7.19 -2.19 -21.67
C PRO A 253 7.37 -3.32 -20.66
N PHE A 254 6.32 -4.11 -20.42
CA PHE A 254 6.45 -5.27 -19.55
C PHE A 254 7.37 -6.35 -20.15
N PRO A 255 8.20 -7.01 -19.32
CA PRO A 255 8.92 -8.22 -19.74
C PRO A 255 7.97 -9.37 -20.05
N GLN A 256 8.36 -10.25 -20.98
CA GLN A 256 7.68 -11.53 -21.19
C GLN A 256 8.45 -12.67 -20.50
N ASP A 257 7.76 -13.44 -19.65
CA ASP A 257 8.23 -14.68 -19.06
C ASP A 257 7.43 -15.84 -19.67
N ARG A 258 8.08 -16.61 -20.56
CA ARG A 258 7.47 -17.73 -21.28
C ARG A 258 8.00 -19.03 -20.73
N ARG A 259 7.10 -19.95 -20.36
CA ARG A 259 7.43 -21.22 -19.68
C ARG A 259 6.78 -22.40 -20.40
N PRO A 260 7.51 -23.49 -20.68
CA PRO A 260 6.88 -24.68 -21.25
C PRO A 260 5.96 -25.35 -20.21
N HIS A 261 4.79 -25.82 -20.62
CA HIS A 261 3.86 -26.56 -19.77
C HIS A 261 3.39 -27.85 -20.44
N ARG A 262 3.62 -29.00 -19.80
CA ARG A 262 3.42 -30.32 -20.39
C ARG A 262 1.96 -30.67 -20.69
N SER A 263 1.00 -30.01 -20.03
CA SER A 263 -0.43 -30.24 -20.27
C SER A 263 -0.99 -29.43 -21.43
N LEU A 264 -0.21 -28.51 -22.02
CA LEU A 264 -0.67 -27.70 -23.15
C LEU A 264 -0.27 -28.40 -24.46
N PRO A 265 -1.21 -28.57 -25.42
CA PRO A 265 -0.88 -29.02 -26.77
C PRO A 265 0.17 -28.13 -27.44
N ALA A 266 0.98 -28.70 -28.32
CA ALA A 266 2.03 -27.97 -29.02
C ALA A 266 1.45 -26.77 -29.79
N GLY A 267 2.01 -25.59 -29.54
CA GLY A 267 1.55 -24.34 -30.15
C GLY A 267 0.40 -23.63 -29.43
N GLU A 268 -0.23 -24.27 -28.43
CA GLU A 268 -1.19 -23.58 -27.56
C GLU A 268 -0.45 -22.78 -26.48
N GLU A 269 -1.00 -21.60 -26.18
CA GLU A 269 -0.51 -20.72 -25.12
C GLU A 269 -1.62 -20.36 -24.14
N ARG A 270 -1.23 -20.17 -22.88
CA ARG A 270 -2.09 -19.69 -21.81
C ARG A 270 -1.40 -18.56 -21.06
N ILE A 271 -2.02 -17.39 -21.04
CA ILE A 271 -1.56 -16.27 -20.21
C ILE A 271 -1.98 -16.55 -18.77
N LEU A 272 -1.02 -16.85 -17.90
CA LEU A 272 -1.26 -17.01 -16.47
C LEU A 272 -1.39 -15.66 -15.76
N LEU A 273 -0.61 -14.69 -16.21
CA LEU A 273 -0.52 -13.38 -15.59
C LEU A 273 -0.34 -12.32 -16.68
N ARG A 274 -1.31 -11.43 -16.85
CA ARG A 274 -1.17 -10.31 -17.80
C ARG A 274 -0.05 -9.37 -17.35
N GLY A 275 0.76 -8.87 -18.28
CA GLY A 275 1.78 -7.87 -17.96
C GLY A 275 1.18 -6.49 -17.65
N LEU A 276 1.95 -5.61 -17.01
CA LEU A 276 1.65 -4.20 -16.87
C LEU A 276 2.88 -3.39 -17.22
N ASP A 277 2.75 -2.43 -18.12
CA ASP A 277 3.84 -1.50 -18.41
C ASP A 277 4.17 -0.67 -17.18
N GLY A 278 5.47 -0.44 -17.00
CA GLY A 278 5.96 0.58 -16.08
C GLY A 278 5.77 1.97 -16.68
N MET A 279 5.88 2.98 -15.83
CA MET A 279 5.86 4.37 -16.28
C MET A 279 6.60 5.30 -15.34
N ARG A 280 7.13 6.39 -15.89
CA ARG A 280 7.56 7.57 -15.13
C ARG A 280 6.51 8.65 -15.32
N LEU A 281 5.96 9.13 -14.22
CA LEU A 281 4.80 10.01 -14.19
C LEU A 281 5.11 11.27 -13.38
N ARG A 282 5.10 12.44 -14.03
CA ARG A 282 5.12 13.73 -13.32
C ARG A 282 3.70 14.08 -12.90
N SER A 283 3.53 14.55 -11.67
CA SER A 283 2.23 14.99 -11.15
C SER A 283 2.33 16.38 -10.54
N TRP A 284 1.31 17.20 -10.72
CA TRP A 284 1.21 18.51 -10.08
C TRP A 284 -0.25 18.86 -9.80
N LEU A 285 -0.44 19.83 -8.91
CA LEU A 285 -1.76 20.37 -8.58
C LEU A 285 -1.86 21.80 -9.09
N THR A 286 -2.96 22.13 -9.75
CA THR A 286 -3.41 23.52 -9.79
C THR A 286 -4.29 23.77 -8.56
N VAL A 287 -3.92 24.74 -7.74
CA VAL A 287 -4.64 25.14 -6.53
C VAL A 287 -5.19 26.54 -6.74
N LEU A 288 -6.51 26.68 -6.71
CA LEU A 288 -7.20 27.96 -6.75
C LEU A 288 -7.75 28.28 -5.36
N HIS A 289 -7.12 29.25 -4.70
CA HIS A 289 -7.48 29.69 -3.36
C HIS A 289 -8.78 30.52 -3.36
N PRO A 290 -9.49 30.58 -2.22
CA PRO A 290 -10.72 31.38 -2.10
C PRO A 290 -10.54 32.88 -2.37
N ASP A 291 -9.33 33.40 -2.20
CA ASP A 291 -8.94 34.80 -2.49
C ASP A 291 -8.70 35.05 -4.01
N GLY A 292 -8.86 34.03 -4.85
CA GLY A 292 -8.62 34.08 -6.30
C GLY A 292 -7.16 33.82 -6.69
N ARG A 293 -6.24 33.67 -5.73
CA ARG A 293 -4.85 33.34 -6.02
C ARG A 293 -4.75 31.93 -6.57
N ARG A 294 -4.04 31.79 -7.69
CA ARG A 294 -3.72 30.51 -8.30
C ARG A 294 -2.26 30.16 -8.05
N GLU A 295 -2.00 28.94 -7.59
CA GLU A 295 -0.66 28.38 -7.48
C GLU A 295 -0.59 27.02 -8.17
N GLU A 296 0.59 26.70 -8.71
CA GLU A 296 0.92 25.35 -9.15
C GLU A 296 1.82 24.70 -8.10
N ARG A 297 1.50 23.48 -7.69
CA ARG A 297 2.29 22.70 -6.74
C ARG A 297 2.82 21.44 -7.42
N ASP A 298 4.10 21.43 -7.74
CA ASP A 298 4.77 20.25 -8.29
C ASP A 298 4.88 19.16 -7.20
N LEU A 299 4.43 17.95 -7.51
CA LEU A 299 4.52 16.77 -6.63
C LEU A 299 5.67 15.83 -7.06
N GLY A 300 6.41 16.22 -8.10
CA GLY A 300 7.57 15.50 -8.60
C GLY A 300 7.23 14.34 -9.53
N VAL A 301 8.21 13.45 -9.71
CA VAL A 301 8.13 12.30 -10.60
C VAL A 301 8.00 11.02 -9.79
N THR A 302 6.95 10.26 -10.05
CA THR A 302 6.77 8.89 -9.55
C THR A 302 7.21 7.88 -10.59
N ILE A 303 7.87 6.80 -10.15
CA ILE A 303 8.34 5.72 -11.02
C ILE A 303 7.62 4.43 -10.63
N TYR A 304 6.85 3.89 -11.58
CA TYR A 304 6.24 2.57 -11.48
C TYR A 304 7.01 1.58 -12.35
N ARG A 305 7.44 0.48 -11.75
CA ARG A 305 8.10 -0.63 -12.44
C ARG A 305 7.08 -1.42 -13.29
N PRO A 306 7.49 -2.00 -14.41
CA PRO A 306 6.66 -2.95 -15.12
C PRO A 306 6.45 -4.22 -14.31
N ARG A 307 5.30 -4.87 -14.51
CA ARG A 307 5.01 -6.22 -14.04
C ARG A 307 5.12 -7.19 -15.23
N PRO A 308 5.92 -8.26 -15.14
CA PRO A 308 6.04 -9.23 -16.22
C PRO A 308 4.72 -9.88 -16.62
N GLN A 309 4.57 -10.19 -17.91
CA GLN A 309 3.56 -11.11 -18.40
C GLN A 309 4.08 -12.54 -18.28
N VAL A 310 3.31 -13.43 -17.66
CA VAL A 310 3.64 -14.87 -17.57
C VAL A 310 2.76 -15.64 -18.54
N VAL A 311 3.40 -16.33 -19.48
CA VAL A 311 2.74 -17.18 -20.48
C VAL A 311 3.27 -18.60 -20.36
N GLU A 312 2.37 -19.57 -20.31
CA GLU A 312 2.70 -20.97 -20.49
C GLU A 312 2.43 -21.40 -21.93
N TYR A 313 3.28 -22.25 -22.49
CA TYR A 313 3.11 -22.77 -23.85
C TYR A 313 3.35 -24.28 -23.93
N GLY A 314 2.65 -24.96 -24.84
CA GLY A 314 2.90 -26.36 -25.16
C GLY A 314 4.16 -26.49 -26.02
N ALA A 315 5.18 -27.18 -25.50
CA ALA A 315 6.40 -27.44 -26.25
C ALA A 315 6.13 -28.49 -27.34
N ALA A 316 6.71 -28.30 -28.53
CA ALA A 316 6.74 -29.35 -29.54
C ALA A 316 7.45 -30.59 -28.98
N ALA A 317 6.94 -31.79 -29.27
CA ALA A 317 7.62 -33.02 -28.93
C ALA A 317 9.03 -32.99 -29.56
N SER A 318 10.06 -33.16 -28.74
CA SER A 318 11.44 -33.28 -29.22
C SER A 318 11.52 -34.55 -30.06
N SER A 319 11.70 -34.38 -31.38
CA SER A 319 11.92 -35.46 -32.36
C SER A 319 13.22 -36.22 -32.11
#